data_AF-A0A7L3FW40-F1
#
_entry.id   AF-A0A7L3FW40-F1
#
_cell.length_a   1.000
_cell.length_b   1.000
_cell.length_c   1.000
_cell.angle_alpha   90.00
_cell.angle_beta   90.00
_cell.angle_gamma   90.00
#
_symmetry.space_group_name_H-M   'P 1'
#
loop_
_entity.id
_entity.type
_entity.pdbx_description
1 polymer ?
#
loop_
_entity_poly.entity_id
_entity_poly.type
_entity_poly.pdbx_seq_one_letter_code
_entity_poly.pdbx_strand_id
1 'polypeptide(L)'
;SKLTSLGQLEMTWRSRVHFHPLLVRILHKSRLRYYGKPEKKVDMPYQAYFEVADGSGMMSMVLWNSLCPDWYNSMKVGTVLLLEQYAIKTSYPFKTQPTPGDSQMKRFAAIEISLNVRDPPTKITIIPEEMVKPEWGIPEVKYRFITRSELDDLPNNHSCDVIGLVTFVGRAERARKREHGEDFWLYRWAHAIDGTSDQPFILELFATSQPDVFERIHPMTYLVCTQMRVVRDLTENLSSKIYLTTSNESQIFITGCHKGQPYTKDTKVKNFIQWTKTQNEAEQMKKTVIGGYYPFPRPPNNFLKY
;
A
#
# COMPACT_ATOMS: atom_id res chain seq x y z
N SER A 1 2.08 29.04 16.76
CA SER A 1 3.50 28.66 16.58
C SER A 1 3.84 28.65 15.10
N LYS A 2 5.05 29.09 14.71
CA LYS A 2 5.52 29.04 13.32
C LYS A 2 5.71 27.58 12.89
N LEU A 3 5.20 27.18 11.73
CA LEU A 3 5.41 25.84 11.16
C LEU A 3 6.80 25.74 10.50
N THR A 4 7.39 24.55 10.47
CA THR A 4 8.54 24.22 9.61
C THR A 4 8.11 23.34 8.45
N SER A 5 8.96 23.21 7.44
CA SER A 5 8.75 22.31 6.30
C SER A 5 9.78 21.17 6.25
N LEU A 6 9.47 20.08 5.55
CA LEU A 6 10.37 18.95 5.34
C LEU A 6 11.71 19.38 4.71
N GLY A 7 11.67 20.29 3.75
CA GLY A 7 12.87 20.85 3.12
C GLY A 7 13.72 21.68 4.10
N GLN A 8 13.12 22.39 5.05
CA GLN A 8 13.87 23.08 6.11
C GLN A 8 14.49 22.09 7.09
N LEU A 9 13.81 21.00 7.41
CA LEU A 9 14.34 19.94 8.26
C LEU A 9 15.57 19.30 7.63
N GLU A 10 15.51 18.95 6.34
CA GLU A 10 16.65 18.41 5.59
C GLU A 10 17.91 19.30 5.71
N MET A 11 17.73 20.62 5.68
CA MET A 11 18.85 21.56 5.77
C MET A 11 19.35 21.80 7.20
N THR A 12 18.50 21.66 8.21
CA THR A 12 18.79 22.18 9.58
C THR A 12 18.85 21.11 10.66
N TRP A 13 18.56 19.84 10.36
CA TRP A 13 18.44 18.79 11.39
C TRP A 13 19.70 18.55 12.22
N ARG A 14 20.90 18.82 11.67
CA ARG A 14 22.16 18.64 12.40
C ARG A 14 22.43 19.72 13.44
N SER A 15 21.84 20.90 13.30
CA SER A 15 22.12 22.06 14.15
C SER A 15 21.03 22.30 15.21
N ARG A 16 20.01 21.46 15.26
CA ARG A 16 18.85 21.63 16.15
C ARG A 16 18.49 20.34 16.87
N VAL A 17 18.18 20.48 18.15
CA VAL A 17 17.65 19.39 18.98
C VAL A 17 16.11 19.42 18.97
N HIS A 18 15.53 20.61 18.88
CA HIS A 18 14.07 20.82 18.88
C HIS A 18 13.62 21.43 17.56
N PHE A 19 12.52 20.90 17.04
CA PHE A 19 11.93 21.33 15.78
C PHE A 19 10.59 22.01 16.01
N HIS A 20 10.29 22.99 15.16
CA HIS A 20 8.97 23.60 15.16
C HIS A 20 7.92 22.57 14.72
N PRO A 21 6.63 22.79 15.05
CA PRO A 21 5.56 21.93 14.58
C PRO A 21 5.59 21.74 13.05
N LEU A 22 5.29 20.53 12.62
CA LEU A 22 5.31 20.11 11.22
C LEU A 22 3.91 19.67 10.81
N LEU A 23 3.44 20.18 9.68
CA LEU A 23 2.14 19.83 9.11
C LEU A 23 2.36 19.05 7.81
N VAL A 24 1.91 17.80 7.75
CA VAL A 24 2.17 16.89 6.62
C VAL A 24 0.97 16.00 6.32
N ARG A 25 0.84 15.53 5.07
CA ARG A 25 -0.12 14.50 4.67
C ARG A 25 0.56 13.16 4.50
N ILE A 26 -0.08 12.08 4.95
CA ILE A 26 0.34 10.71 4.65
C ILE A 26 0.02 10.41 3.18
N LEU A 27 1.04 10.16 2.37
CA LEU A 27 0.90 9.74 0.97
C LEU A 27 0.94 8.22 0.82
N HIS A 28 1.79 7.55 1.61
CA HIS A 28 1.90 6.09 1.60
C HIS A 28 2.04 5.55 3.01
N LYS A 29 1.62 4.30 3.20
CA LYS A 29 1.61 3.61 4.49
C LYS A 29 2.17 2.21 4.31
N SER A 30 3.22 1.88 5.04
CA SER A 30 3.77 0.53 5.04
C SER A 30 2.91 -0.41 5.88
N ARG A 31 3.06 -1.71 5.64
CA ARG A 31 2.64 -2.73 6.60
C ARG A 31 3.33 -2.55 7.95
N LEU A 32 2.56 -2.79 9.00
CA LEU A 32 3.00 -3.02 10.37
C LEU A 32 3.88 -4.28 10.43
N ARG A 33 5.06 -4.16 11.03
CA ARG A 33 6.04 -5.24 11.16
C ARG A 33 6.36 -5.50 12.61
N TYR A 34 6.24 -6.76 13.02
CA TYR A 34 6.81 -7.23 14.27
C TYR A 34 8.33 -7.40 14.12
N TYR A 35 9.10 -6.88 15.06
CA TYR A 35 10.57 -6.99 15.08
C TYR A 35 11.11 -7.55 16.40
N GLY A 36 10.21 -7.97 17.29
CA GLY A 36 10.57 -8.57 18.58
C GLY A 36 11.45 -9.80 18.40
N LYS A 37 12.37 -9.97 19.35
CA LYS A 37 13.25 -11.14 19.44
C LYS A 37 13.09 -11.77 20.82
N PRO A 38 13.13 -13.10 20.96
CA PRO A 38 12.97 -13.77 22.24
C PRO A 38 13.89 -13.22 23.34
N GLU A 39 15.10 -12.77 22.97
CA GLU A 39 16.13 -12.30 23.90
C GLU A 39 15.98 -10.80 24.24
N LYS A 40 15.11 -10.06 23.54
CA LYS A 40 14.94 -8.62 23.72
C LYS A 40 13.65 -8.32 24.46
N LYS A 41 13.77 -7.77 25.67
CA LYS A 41 12.65 -7.22 26.46
C LYS A 41 12.23 -5.84 25.91
N VAL A 42 11.58 -5.83 24.75
CA VAL A 42 10.95 -4.63 24.18
C VAL A 42 9.45 -4.83 24.19
N ASP A 43 8.74 -3.94 24.87
CA ASP A 43 7.28 -3.95 24.89
C ASP A 43 6.71 -3.52 23.54
N MET A 44 5.69 -4.25 23.09
CA MET A 44 5.01 -4.07 21.80
C MET A 44 5.97 -3.84 20.62
N PRO A 45 6.89 -4.75 20.29
CA PRO A 45 7.99 -4.49 19.34
C PRO A 45 7.50 -4.50 17.89
N TYR A 46 6.73 -3.48 17.55
CA TYR A 46 6.17 -3.21 16.25
C TYR A 46 6.74 -1.92 15.68
N GLN A 47 6.85 -1.89 14.36
CA GLN A 47 7.21 -0.69 13.62
C GLN A 47 6.40 -0.58 12.34
N ALA A 48 6.15 0.65 11.91
CA ALA A 48 5.62 0.96 10.59
C ALA A 48 6.22 2.27 10.11
N TYR A 49 6.40 2.42 8.81
CA TYR A 49 6.76 3.72 8.22
C TYR A 49 5.62 4.23 7.34
N PHE A 50 5.61 5.54 7.20
CA PHE A 50 4.71 6.31 6.36
C PHE A 50 5.57 7.23 5.51
N GLU A 51 5.22 7.38 4.24
CA GLU A 51 5.76 8.49 3.46
C GLU A 51 4.83 9.68 3.65
N VAL A 52 5.34 10.73 4.27
CA VAL A 52 4.60 11.96 4.54
C VAL A 52 5.14 13.10 3.70
N ALA A 53 4.28 14.05 3.33
CA ALA A 53 4.67 15.15 2.46
C ALA A 53 4.03 16.48 2.84
N ASP A 54 4.74 17.55 2.51
CA ASP A 54 4.27 18.93 2.48
C ASP A 54 4.64 19.57 1.13
N GLY A 55 4.43 20.88 0.97
CA GLY A 55 4.74 21.59 -0.28
C GLY A 55 6.22 21.60 -0.67
N SER A 56 7.13 21.15 0.18
CA SER A 56 8.57 21.13 -0.08
C SER A 56 9.11 19.76 -0.52
N GLY A 57 8.37 18.69 -0.26
CA GLY A 57 8.77 17.33 -0.66
C GLY A 57 8.15 16.24 0.20
N MET A 58 8.75 15.05 0.13
CA MET A 58 8.33 13.84 0.83
C MET A 58 9.46 13.26 1.67
N MET A 59 9.13 12.74 2.85
CA MET A 59 10.07 12.17 3.82
C MET A 59 9.44 10.97 4.53
N SER A 60 10.26 9.98 4.91
CA SER A 60 9.79 8.87 5.72
C SER A 60 9.53 9.31 7.17
N MET A 61 8.42 8.88 7.73
CA MET A 61 8.06 9.00 9.13
C MET A 61 7.88 7.60 9.73
N VAL A 62 8.49 7.32 10.88
CA VAL A 62 8.50 5.99 11.50
C VAL A 62 7.79 6.01 12.84
N LEU A 63 6.84 5.09 12.98
CA LEU A 63 6.07 4.79 14.17
C LEU A 63 6.69 3.57 14.86
N TRP A 64 6.90 3.67 16.17
CA TRP A 64 7.60 2.66 16.95
C TRP A 64 6.79 2.22 18.16
N ASN A 65 6.94 0.93 18.51
CA ASN A 65 6.52 0.34 19.77
C ASN A 65 5.04 0.55 20.06
N SER A 66 4.69 1.01 21.26
CA SER A 66 3.31 1.29 21.67
C SER A 66 2.61 2.36 20.82
N LEU A 67 3.35 3.24 20.13
CA LEU A 67 2.68 4.16 19.18
C LEU A 67 2.04 3.41 18.01
N CYS A 68 2.53 2.22 17.65
CA CYS A 68 1.93 1.41 16.60
C CYS A 68 0.48 1.05 16.89
N PRO A 69 0.14 0.33 17.97
CA PRO A 69 -1.26 0.03 18.29
C PRO A 69 -2.09 1.29 18.53
N ASP A 70 -1.51 2.36 19.09
CA ASP A 70 -2.23 3.60 19.37
C ASP A 70 -2.65 4.35 18.09
N TRP A 71 -1.78 4.39 17.08
CA TRP A 71 -1.96 5.30 15.93
C TRP A 71 -2.11 4.62 14.58
N TYR A 72 -1.56 3.41 14.40
CA TYR A 72 -1.45 2.82 13.07
C TYR A 72 -2.80 2.70 12.35
N ASN A 73 -3.88 2.34 13.05
CA ASN A 73 -5.20 2.21 12.42
C ASN A 73 -5.84 3.56 12.06
N SER A 74 -5.58 4.60 12.85
CA SER A 74 -6.11 5.95 12.66
C SER A 74 -5.34 6.74 11.59
N MET A 75 -4.04 6.47 11.44
CA MET A 75 -3.19 7.03 10.40
C MET A 75 -3.44 6.33 9.06
N LYS A 76 -4.32 6.92 8.24
CA LYS A 76 -4.65 6.41 6.90
C LYS A 76 -3.96 7.23 5.82
N VAL A 77 -3.82 6.65 4.63
CA VAL A 77 -3.40 7.42 3.45
C VAL A 77 -4.39 8.55 3.21
N GLY A 78 -3.88 9.75 3.01
CA GLY A 78 -4.65 10.99 2.88
C GLY A 78 -4.82 11.77 4.18
N THR A 79 -4.59 11.19 5.35
CA THR A 79 -4.71 11.90 6.63
C THR A 79 -3.66 13.00 6.76
N VAL A 80 -4.09 14.19 7.20
CA VAL A 80 -3.19 15.31 7.55
C VAL A 80 -2.86 15.27 9.03
N LEU A 81 -1.57 15.38 9.35
CA LEU A 81 -1.03 15.33 10.70
C LEU A 81 -0.33 16.63 11.05
N LEU A 82 -0.62 17.15 12.23
CA LEU A 82 0.23 18.11 12.93
C LEU A 82 1.09 17.35 13.94
N LEU A 83 2.40 17.42 13.74
CA LEU A 83 3.40 16.78 14.57
C LEU A 83 4.15 17.82 15.40
N GLU A 84 4.23 17.59 16.69
CA GLU A 84 5.01 18.40 17.63
C GLU A 84 5.89 17.47 18.47
N GLN A 85 7.06 17.93 18.93
CA GLN A 85 7.94 17.11 19.77
C GLN A 85 8.39 15.79 19.10
N TYR A 86 8.62 15.84 17.78
CA TYR A 86 9.19 14.73 17.01
C TYR A 86 10.72 14.83 16.95
N ALA A 87 11.39 13.70 16.67
CA ALA A 87 12.83 13.66 16.45
C ALA A 87 13.15 13.43 14.97
N ILE A 88 14.33 13.88 14.54
CA ILE A 88 14.90 13.54 13.23
C ILE A 88 16.08 12.59 13.43
N LYS A 89 16.17 11.55 12.60
CA LYS A 89 17.27 10.58 12.59
C LYS A 89 17.76 10.37 11.17
N THR A 90 18.97 9.84 11.02
CA THR A 90 19.42 9.30 9.74
C THR A 90 18.51 8.14 9.33
N SER A 91 18.11 8.12 8.06
CA SER A 91 17.20 7.10 7.56
C SER A 91 17.86 5.71 7.58
N TYR A 92 17.09 4.69 7.97
CA TYR A 92 17.60 3.31 7.96
C TYR A 92 17.83 2.82 6.53
N PRO A 93 19.00 2.22 6.20
CA PRO A 93 19.26 1.72 4.86
C PRO A 93 18.31 0.55 4.51
N PHE A 94 18.01 0.36 3.23
CA PHE A 94 17.20 -0.77 2.70
C PHE A 94 15.69 -0.75 3.00
N LYS A 95 15.08 0.42 3.21
CA LYS A 95 13.63 0.55 3.11
C LYS A 95 13.20 0.46 1.65
N THR A 96 12.11 -0.25 1.39
CA THR A 96 11.42 -0.08 0.10
C THR A 96 10.84 1.33 0.09
N GLN A 97 10.92 1.96 -1.07
CA GLN A 97 10.29 3.25 -1.28
C GLN A 97 9.11 3.03 -2.23
N PRO A 98 7.89 3.51 -1.88
CA PRO A 98 6.79 3.50 -2.84
C PRO A 98 7.19 4.32 -4.06
N THR A 99 6.50 4.14 -5.18
CA THR A 99 6.72 5.04 -6.33
C THR A 99 5.77 6.23 -6.17
N PRO A 100 6.25 7.48 -6.13
CA PRO A 100 5.38 8.59 -5.79
C PRO A 100 4.41 8.84 -6.94
N GLY A 101 3.15 9.14 -6.68
CA GLY A 101 2.21 9.46 -7.75
C GLY A 101 2.67 10.66 -8.59
N ASP A 102 3.37 11.62 -7.97
CA ASP A 102 3.98 12.78 -8.62
C ASP A 102 5.47 12.57 -8.92
N SER A 103 5.87 12.65 -10.19
CA SER A 103 7.27 12.50 -10.62
C SER A 103 8.16 13.69 -10.25
N GLN A 104 7.59 14.86 -9.95
CA GLN A 104 8.33 16.07 -9.58
C GLN A 104 8.51 16.21 -8.06
N MET A 105 7.90 15.33 -7.26
CA MET A 105 7.99 15.37 -5.81
C MET A 105 9.43 15.12 -5.34
N LYS A 106 10.05 16.12 -4.70
CA LYS A 106 11.38 15.97 -4.10
C LYS A 106 11.34 14.95 -2.96
N ARG A 107 12.34 14.07 -2.91
CA ARG A 107 12.49 13.06 -1.86
C ARG A 107 13.64 13.39 -0.92
N PHE A 108 13.34 13.38 0.37
CA PHE A 108 14.31 13.51 1.44
C PHE A 108 14.55 12.12 2.05
N ALA A 109 15.47 11.37 1.46
CA ALA A 109 15.73 9.97 1.83
C ALA A 109 16.89 9.80 2.83
N ALA A 110 17.67 10.85 3.09
CA ALA A 110 18.83 10.80 3.98
C ALA A 110 18.44 10.78 5.46
N ILE A 111 17.28 11.35 5.79
CA ILE A 111 16.73 11.43 7.15
C ILE A 111 15.31 10.89 7.21
N GLU A 112 14.85 10.63 8.43
CA GLU A 112 13.48 10.23 8.74
C GLU A 112 12.98 10.94 9.99
N ILE A 113 11.67 11.16 10.02
CA ILE A 113 10.95 11.61 11.22
C ILE A 113 10.74 10.39 12.11
N SER A 114 11.25 10.42 13.33
CA SER A 114 11.06 9.36 14.34
C SER A 114 10.07 9.85 15.38
N LEU A 115 8.90 9.21 15.41
CA LEU A 115 7.89 9.44 16.45
C LEU A 115 8.28 8.60 17.68
N ASN A 116 8.42 9.24 18.84
CA ASN A 116 8.90 8.57 20.05
C ASN A 116 7.93 8.76 21.21
N VAL A 117 7.85 7.76 22.09
CA VAL A 117 7.09 7.84 23.36
C VAL A 117 7.89 8.44 24.52
N ARG A 118 9.16 8.81 24.29
CA ARG A 118 10.08 9.23 25.35
C ARG A 118 10.50 10.68 25.19
N ASP A 119 10.53 11.32 26.34
CA ASP A 119 10.93 12.68 26.71
C ASP A 119 11.49 13.61 25.60
N PRO A 120 10.69 14.59 25.13
CA PRO A 120 9.23 14.67 25.27
C PRO A 120 8.51 13.70 24.31
N PRO A 121 7.37 13.11 24.72
CA PRO A 121 6.58 12.25 23.85
C PRO A 121 6.06 13.03 22.64
N THR A 122 6.15 12.44 21.46
CA THR A 122 5.67 13.08 20.24
C THR A 122 4.16 13.32 20.33
N LYS A 123 3.74 14.57 20.15
CA LYS A 123 2.34 14.95 20.10
C LYS A 123 1.87 14.91 18.65
N ILE A 124 0.90 14.05 18.41
CA ILE A 124 0.33 13.79 17.09
C ILE A 124 -1.12 14.28 17.13
N THR A 125 -1.50 15.14 16.19
CA THR A 125 -2.88 15.60 16.03
C THR A 125 -3.33 15.33 14.60
N ILE A 126 -4.45 14.62 14.43
CA ILE A 126 -5.09 14.46 13.12
C ILE A 126 -5.91 15.71 12.82
N ILE A 127 -5.64 16.33 11.67
CA ILE A 127 -6.42 17.46 11.17
C ILE A 127 -7.51 16.92 10.23
N PRO A 128 -8.81 17.17 10.53
CA PRO A 128 -9.90 16.79 9.63
C PRO A 128 -9.74 17.43 8.25
N GLU A 129 -10.12 16.72 7.19
CA GLU A 129 -9.91 17.17 5.80
C GLU A 129 -10.61 18.51 5.52
N GLU A 130 -11.79 18.73 6.10
CA GLU A 130 -12.57 19.97 6.01
C GLU A 130 -11.89 21.18 6.66
N MET A 131 -10.93 20.95 7.55
CA MET A 131 -10.11 22.00 8.17
C MET A 131 -8.80 22.26 7.41
N VAL A 132 -8.47 21.44 6.41
CA VAL A 132 -7.26 21.58 5.60
C VAL A 132 -7.44 22.75 4.64
N LYS A 133 -6.57 23.76 4.79
CA LYS A 133 -6.66 24.98 3.99
C LYS A 133 -5.75 24.94 2.76
N PRO A 134 -6.20 25.41 1.58
CA PRO A 134 -5.40 25.41 0.35
C PRO A 134 -4.05 26.13 0.49
N GLU A 135 -4.01 27.23 1.25
CA GLU A 135 -2.79 28.02 1.47
C GLU A 135 -1.68 27.28 2.22
N TRP A 136 -1.99 26.14 2.85
CA TRP A 136 -0.97 25.29 3.48
C TRP A 136 -0.13 24.52 2.46
N GLY A 137 -0.55 24.46 1.19
CA GLY A 137 0.22 23.83 0.12
C GLY A 137 0.46 22.34 0.34
N ILE A 138 -0.42 21.67 1.09
CA ILE A 138 -0.31 20.24 1.40
C ILE A 138 -0.66 19.43 0.14
N PRO A 139 0.23 18.56 -0.37
CA PRO A 139 -0.01 17.83 -1.61
C PRO A 139 -1.16 16.83 -1.48
N GLU A 140 -1.89 16.61 -2.56
CA GLU A 140 -2.91 15.56 -2.64
C GLU A 140 -2.31 14.17 -2.85
N VAL A 141 -3.04 13.13 -2.46
CA VAL A 141 -2.67 11.74 -2.76
C VAL A 141 -2.96 11.46 -4.23
N LYS A 142 -1.91 11.15 -5.00
CA LYS A 142 -2.02 10.75 -6.40
C LYS A 142 -1.89 9.25 -6.54
N TYR A 143 -2.84 8.66 -7.27
CA TYR A 143 -2.87 7.24 -7.62
C TYR A 143 -2.45 7.05 -9.08
N ARG A 144 -2.07 5.83 -9.42
CA ARG A 144 -1.63 5.37 -10.75
C ARG A 144 -2.47 4.17 -11.14
N PHE A 145 -3.78 4.38 -11.23
CA PHE A 145 -4.66 3.32 -11.69
C PHE A 145 -4.30 2.91 -13.11
N ILE A 146 -4.29 1.61 -13.35
CA ILE A 146 -4.17 1.01 -14.67
C ILE A 146 -5.38 0.13 -14.95
N THR A 147 -5.71 -0.03 -16.22
CA THR A 147 -6.68 -1.01 -16.67
C THR A 147 -5.99 -2.32 -17.00
N ARG A 148 -6.74 -3.40 -17.14
CA ARG A 148 -6.18 -4.70 -17.49
C ARG A 148 -5.60 -4.66 -18.91
N SER A 149 -6.22 -3.94 -19.84
CA SER A 149 -5.66 -3.74 -21.19
C SER A 149 -4.30 -3.04 -21.21
N GLU A 150 -3.98 -2.20 -20.21
CA GLU A 150 -2.71 -1.47 -20.12
C GLU A 150 -1.60 -2.31 -19.44
N LEU A 151 -1.95 -3.34 -18.66
CA LEU A 151 -0.99 -4.11 -17.86
C LEU A 151 0.11 -4.76 -18.71
N ASP A 152 -0.24 -5.25 -19.90
CA ASP A 152 0.67 -6.01 -20.76
C ASP A 152 1.80 -5.15 -21.35
N ASP A 153 1.70 -3.82 -21.24
CA ASP A 153 2.72 -2.86 -21.69
C ASP A 153 3.64 -2.37 -20.56
N LEU A 154 3.32 -2.64 -19.29
CA LEU A 154 4.07 -2.10 -18.15
C LEU A 154 5.34 -2.90 -17.83
N PRO A 155 6.51 -2.27 -17.59
CA PRO A 155 7.74 -3.00 -17.33
C PRO A 155 7.69 -3.82 -16.04
N ASN A 156 8.56 -4.83 -15.93
CA ASN A 156 8.76 -5.57 -14.69
C ASN A 156 9.12 -4.60 -13.54
N ASN A 157 8.64 -4.90 -12.33
CA ASN A 157 8.77 -4.06 -11.13
C ASN A 157 8.08 -2.69 -11.19
N HIS A 158 7.30 -2.38 -12.24
CA HIS A 158 6.49 -1.16 -12.26
C HIS A 158 5.48 -1.17 -11.10
N SER A 159 5.27 -0.01 -10.49
CA SER A 159 4.29 0.18 -9.42
C SER A 159 3.01 0.80 -9.98
N CYS A 160 1.88 0.14 -9.76
CA CYS A 160 0.56 0.57 -10.22
C CYS A 160 -0.53 0.37 -9.16
N ASP A 161 -1.68 0.99 -9.38
CA ASP A 161 -2.90 0.75 -8.62
C ASP A 161 -3.93 0.07 -9.54
N VAL A 162 -4.77 -0.79 -9.00
CA VAL A 162 -5.80 -1.49 -9.77
C VAL A 162 -7.12 -1.54 -9.02
N ILE A 163 -8.21 -1.59 -9.80
CA ILE A 163 -9.56 -1.86 -9.31
C ILE A 163 -10.21 -2.90 -10.23
N GLY A 164 -10.92 -3.84 -9.65
CA GLY A 164 -11.67 -4.84 -10.42
C GLY A 164 -12.76 -5.53 -9.62
N LEU A 165 -13.66 -6.21 -10.33
CA LEU A 165 -14.65 -7.12 -9.79
C LEU A 165 -14.00 -8.49 -9.62
N VAL A 166 -13.97 -9.02 -8.39
CA VAL A 166 -13.34 -10.30 -8.10
C VAL A 166 -14.14 -11.44 -8.71
N THR A 167 -13.49 -12.30 -9.49
CA THR A 167 -14.10 -13.48 -10.13
C THR A 167 -13.54 -14.79 -9.61
N PHE A 168 -12.32 -14.78 -9.07
CA PHE A 168 -11.70 -15.95 -8.46
C PHE A 168 -10.97 -15.57 -7.18
N VAL A 169 -11.07 -16.42 -6.15
CA VAL A 169 -10.26 -16.34 -4.93
C VAL A 169 -9.78 -17.73 -4.56
N GLY A 170 -8.47 -17.95 -4.59
CA GLY A 170 -7.84 -19.20 -4.18
C GLY A 170 -7.78 -19.35 -2.66
N ARG A 171 -7.39 -20.56 -2.20
CA ARG A 171 -7.13 -20.80 -0.77
C ARG A 171 -5.95 -19.95 -0.26
N ALA A 172 -5.88 -19.75 1.04
CA ALA A 172 -4.71 -19.18 1.67
C ALA A 172 -3.53 -20.17 1.62
N GLU A 173 -2.36 -19.67 1.26
CA GLU A 173 -1.12 -20.42 1.08
C GLU A 173 0.00 -19.81 1.91
N ARG A 174 1.00 -20.64 2.24
CA ARG A 174 2.16 -20.22 3.04
C ARG A 174 3.43 -20.39 2.22
N ALA A 175 4.18 -19.31 2.06
CA ALA A 175 5.52 -19.33 1.49
C ALA A 175 6.55 -19.07 2.60
N ARG A 176 7.64 -19.84 2.65
CA ARG A 176 8.73 -19.56 3.59
C ARG A 176 9.40 -18.23 3.24
N LYS A 177 9.69 -17.39 4.23
CA LYS A 177 10.40 -16.11 4.00
C LYS A 177 11.87 -16.33 3.61
N ARG A 178 12.45 -17.43 4.10
CA ARG A 178 13.83 -17.87 3.89
C ARG A 178 13.82 -19.38 3.77
N GLU A 179 14.70 -19.93 2.95
CA GLU A 179 14.77 -21.37 2.66
C GLU A 179 14.82 -22.24 3.92
N HIS A 180 15.59 -21.81 4.93
CA HIS A 180 15.70 -22.48 6.24
C HIS A 180 15.04 -21.71 7.40
N GLY A 181 14.11 -20.79 7.08
CA GLY A 181 13.38 -20.03 8.10
C GLY A 181 12.13 -20.76 8.60
N GLU A 182 11.80 -20.55 9.87
CA GLU A 182 10.50 -20.94 10.47
C GLU A 182 9.40 -19.90 10.20
N ASP A 183 9.78 -18.78 9.61
CA ASP A 183 8.93 -17.66 9.28
C ASP A 183 8.24 -17.85 7.93
N PHE A 184 6.94 -17.58 7.89
CA PHE A 184 6.13 -17.70 6.67
C PHE A 184 5.46 -16.38 6.30
N TRP A 185 5.31 -16.18 5.00
CA TRP A 185 4.32 -15.28 4.44
C TRP A 185 3.02 -16.05 4.21
N LEU A 186 1.89 -15.44 4.59
CA LEU A 186 0.56 -15.89 4.20
C LEU A 186 0.15 -15.09 2.97
N TYR A 187 -0.33 -15.76 1.92
CA TYR A 187 -0.80 -15.13 0.69
C TYR A 187 -1.96 -15.91 0.08
N ARG A 188 -2.65 -15.33 -0.91
CA ARG A 188 -3.62 -16.04 -1.76
C ARG A 188 -3.65 -15.43 -3.16
N TRP A 189 -4.07 -16.23 -4.12
CA TRP A 189 -4.29 -15.77 -5.48
C TRP A 189 -5.72 -15.26 -5.66
N ALA A 190 -5.90 -14.20 -6.43
CA ALA A 190 -7.21 -13.70 -6.82
C ALA A 190 -7.21 -13.29 -8.29
N HIS A 191 -8.38 -13.38 -8.93
CA HIS A 191 -8.64 -12.74 -10.22
C HIS A 191 -9.62 -11.61 -10.07
N ALA A 192 -9.34 -10.50 -10.74
CA ALA A 192 -10.26 -9.38 -10.83
C ALA A 192 -10.38 -8.91 -12.28
N ILE A 193 -11.59 -8.55 -12.71
CA ILE A 193 -11.87 -8.05 -14.06
C ILE A 193 -12.34 -6.60 -14.00
N ASP A 194 -12.02 -5.81 -15.02
CA ASP A 194 -12.41 -4.39 -15.09
C ASP A 194 -13.19 -4.01 -16.36
N GLY A 195 -13.45 -4.99 -17.23
CA GLY A 195 -14.18 -4.78 -18.48
C GLY A 195 -13.34 -4.30 -19.67
N THR A 196 -12.05 -4.08 -19.48
CA THR A 196 -11.16 -3.58 -20.55
C THR A 196 -10.47 -4.68 -21.36
N SER A 197 -10.54 -5.93 -20.87
CA SER A 197 -9.92 -7.11 -21.48
C SER A 197 -10.71 -8.36 -21.13
N ASP A 198 -10.62 -9.39 -21.97
CA ASP A 198 -11.14 -10.74 -21.69
C ASP A 198 -10.27 -11.51 -20.67
N GLN A 199 -9.04 -11.05 -20.42
CA GLN A 199 -8.17 -11.60 -19.39
C GLN A 199 -8.42 -10.90 -18.05
N PRO A 200 -8.31 -11.59 -16.91
CA PRO A 200 -8.34 -10.94 -15.61
C PRO A 200 -6.97 -10.34 -15.24
N PHE A 201 -6.98 -9.42 -14.28
CA PHE A 201 -5.82 -9.22 -13.43
C PHE A 201 -5.55 -10.49 -12.63
N ILE A 202 -4.32 -11.01 -12.70
CA ILE A 202 -3.85 -12.08 -11.84
C ILE A 202 -3.14 -11.43 -10.64
N LEU A 203 -3.65 -11.67 -9.44
CA LEU A 203 -3.22 -10.98 -8.22
C LEU A 203 -2.64 -11.99 -7.22
N GLU A 204 -1.38 -11.81 -6.84
CA GLU A 204 -0.74 -12.46 -5.70
C GLU A 204 -0.85 -11.53 -4.49
N LEU A 205 -1.78 -11.82 -3.59
CA LEU A 205 -2.10 -10.96 -2.46
C LEU A 205 -1.51 -11.55 -1.20
N PHE A 206 -0.55 -10.86 -0.59
CA PHE A 206 -0.07 -11.23 0.73
C PHE A 206 -1.02 -10.70 1.80
N ALA A 207 -1.10 -11.41 2.93
CA ALA A 207 -1.71 -10.89 4.14
C ALA A 207 -0.90 -9.66 4.59
N THR A 208 -1.38 -8.49 4.21
CA THR A 208 -0.85 -7.20 4.67
C THR A 208 -1.32 -6.95 6.11
N SER A 209 -1.12 -5.75 6.65
CA SER A 209 -1.63 -5.38 7.98
C SER A 209 -3.14 -5.14 8.02
N GLN A 210 -3.88 -5.84 7.17
CA GLN A 210 -5.34 -5.80 7.04
C GLN A 210 -5.90 -7.23 7.03
N PRO A 211 -5.69 -8.03 8.09
CA PRO A 211 -6.06 -9.44 8.12
C PRO A 211 -7.57 -9.65 7.86
N ASP A 212 -8.42 -8.79 8.40
CA ASP A 212 -9.87 -8.86 8.17
C ASP A 212 -10.24 -8.65 6.70
N VAL A 213 -9.53 -7.74 6.00
CA VAL A 213 -9.75 -7.51 4.57
C VAL A 213 -9.26 -8.72 3.78
N PHE A 214 -8.09 -9.25 4.12
CA PHE A 214 -7.51 -10.43 3.47
C PHE A 214 -8.43 -11.65 3.54
N GLU A 215 -9.08 -11.89 4.69
CA GLU A 215 -10.01 -13.00 4.85
C GLU A 215 -11.35 -12.78 4.15
N ARG A 216 -11.78 -11.53 3.98
CA ARG A 216 -13.06 -11.16 3.37
C ARG A 216 -13.00 -10.89 1.87
N ILE A 217 -11.85 -11.11 1.22
CA ILE A 217 -11.78 -11.08 -0.24
C ILE A 217 -12.65 -12.22 -0.76
N HIS A 218 -13.74 -11.89 -1.44
CA HIS A 218 -14.69 -12.86 -1.99
C HIS A 218 -15.08 -12.50 -3.43
N PRO A 219 -15.48 -13.48 -4.26
CA PRO A 219 -16.00 -13.17 -5.59
C PRO A 219 -17.22 -12.24 -5.52
N MET A 220 -17.41 -11.45 -6.56
CA MET A 220 -18.41 -10.37 -6.63
C MET A 220 -18.14 -9.16 -5.72
N THR A 221 -16.97 -9.07 -5.07
CA THR A 221 -16.53 -7.79 -4.46
C THR A 221 -15.80 -6.91 -5.44
N TYR A 222 -15.87 -5.59 -5.19
CA TYR A 222 -14.92 -4.65 -5.76
C TYR A 222 -13.66 -4.70 -4.94
N LEU A 223 -12.54 -4.94 -5.61
CA LEU A 223 -11.23 -5.02 -5.01
C LEU A 223 -10.37 -3.89 -5.56
N VAL A 224 -9.90 -3.02 -4.67
CA VAL A 224 -8.89 -2.01 -4.98
C VAL A 224 -7.59 -2.45 -4.33
N CYS A 225 -6.51 -2.48 -5.11
CA CYS A 225 -5.17 -2.74 -4.60
C CYS A 225 -4.26 -1.60 -5.04
N THR A 226 -3.63 -0.93 -4.08
CA THR A 226 -2.69 0.16 -4.36
C THR A 226 -1.24 -0.32 -4.28
N GLN A 227 -0.31 0.41 -4.91
CA GLN A 227 1.13 0.17 -4.89
C GLN A 227 1.49 -1.29 -5.19
N MET A 228 0.75 -1.91 -6.11
CA MET A 228 1.02 -3.26 -6.59
C MET A 228 2.24 -3.24 -7.49
N ARG A 229 3.02 -4.32 -7.46
CA ARG A 229 4.21 -4.48 -8.28
C ARG A 229 3.93 -5.44 -9.44
N VAL A 230 4.22 -5.00 -10.65
CA VAL A 230 4.19 -5.84 -11.85
C VAL A 230 5.32 -6.87 -11.76
N VAL A 231 4.98 -8.14 -11.92
CA VAL A 231 5.95 -9.22 -12.07
C VAL A 231 5.81 -9.80 -13.47
N ARG A 232 6.94 -9.85 -14.18
CA ARG A 232 7.07 -10.52 -15.45
C ARG A 232 8.09 -11.64 -15.32
N ASP A 233 7.69 -12.84 -15.68
CA ASP A 233 8.64 -13.90 -15.98
C ASP A 233 9.19 -13.67 -17.39
N LEU A 234 10.48 -13.33 -17.47
CA LEU A 234 11.21 -13.09 -18.72
C LEU A 234 12.02 -14.34 -19.15
N THR A 235 11.95 -15.44 -18.39
CA THR A 235 12.86 -16.58 -18.56
C THR A 235 12.38 -17.64 -19.55
N GLU A 236 11.11 -17.60 -19.99
CA GLU A 236 10.56 -18.57 -20.95
C GLU A 236 9.92 -17.90 -22.18
N ASN A 237 10.28 -18.38 -23.38
CA ASN A 237 9.80 -17.94 -24.70
C ASN A 237 8.32 -18.26 -25.02
N LEU A 238 7.49 -18.54 -24.00
CA LEU A 238 6.09 -18.94 -24.15
C LEU A 238 5.23 -18.04 -23.25
N SER A 239 4.58 -17.05 -23.87
CA SER A 239 3.65 -16.08 -23.25
C SER A 239 4.14 -15.49 -21.92
N SER A 240 4.69 -14.27 -21.94
CA SER A 240 5.12 -13.55 -20.74
C SER A 240 4.04 -13.65 -19.66
N LYS A 241 4.38 -14.32 -18.55
CA LYS A 241 3.46 -14.56 -17.45
C LYS A 241 3.45 -13.30 -16.59
N ILE A 242 2.40 -12.52 -16.73
CA ILE A 242 2.27 -11.21 -16.07
C ILE A 242 1.26 -11.33 -14.94
N TYR A 243 1.67 -10.92 -13.75
CA TYR A 243 0.80 -10.82 -12.59
C TYR A 243 1.20 -9.63 -11.72
N LEU A 244 0.31 -9.26 -10.81
CA LEU A 244 0.54 -8.21 -9.83
C LEU A 244 0.73 -8.83 -8.46
N THR A 245 1.73 -8.36 -7.71
CA THR A 245 1.97 -8.79 -6.33
C THR A 245 2.01 -7.61 -5.38
N THR A 246 1.57 -7.79 -4.14
CA THR A 246 1.58 -6.73 -3.13
C THR A 246 3.01 -6.31 -2.76
N SER A 247 3.22 -5.02 -2.50
CA SER A 247 4.44 -4.44 -1.93
C SER A 247 4.33 -4.24 -0.41
N ASN A 248 5.30 -3.56 0.21
CA ASN A 248 5.20 -3.20 1.61
C ASN A 248 4.17 -2.09 1.85
N GLU A 249 3.92 -1.27 0.83
CA GLU A 249 3.08 -0.08 0.86
C GLU A 249 1.68 -0.35 0.28
N SER A 250 1.44 -1.56 -0.23
CA SER A 250 0.14 -1.94 -0.77
C SER A 250 -0.96 -1.85 0.29
N GLN A 251 -2.03 -1.14 -0.07
CA GLN A 251 -3.28 -1.12 0.68
C GLN A 251 -4.35 -1.82 -0.15
N ILE A 252 -5.18 -2.62 0.51
CA ILE A 252 -6.25 -3.38 -0.15
C ILE A 252 -7.59 -2.88 0.38
N PHE A 253 -8.55 -2.65 -0.49
CA PHE A 253 -9.91 -2.27 -0.08
C PHE A 253 -10.91 -3.16 -0.81
N ILE A 254 -11.87 -3.68 -0.05
CA ILE A 254 -12.98 -4.47 -0.57
C ILE A 254 -14.29 -3.67 -0.48
N THR A 255 -15.35 -4.18 -1.10
CA THR A 255 -16.70 -3.61 -0.99
C THR A 255 -17.05 -3.25 0.46
N GLY A 256 -17.59 -2.04 0.66
CA GLY A 256 -17.87 -1.48 1.99
C GLY A 256 -16.73 -0.66 2.61
N CYS A 257 -15.48 -0.82 2.14
CA CYS A 257 -14.33 -0.07 2.64
C CYS A 257 -13.97 1.17 1.80
N HIS A 258 -14.69 1.44 0.71
CA HIS A 258 -14.34 2.50 -0.25
C HIS A 258 -14.84 3.90 0.12
N LYS A 259 -15.78 4.01 1.07
CA LYS A 259 -16.36 5.30 1.46
C LYS A 259 -15.28 6.21 2.05
N GLY A 260 -15.19 7.44 1.52
CA GLY A 260 -14.22 8.44 1.96
C GLY A 260 -12.78 8.20 1.48
N GLN A 261 -12.54 7.18 0.65
CA GLN A 261 -11.20 6.94 0.12
C GLN A 261 -10.85 7.95 -0.98
N PRO A 262 -9.63 8.53 -0.98
CA PRO A 262 -9.25 9.56 -1.94
C PRO A 262 -9.26 9.09 -3.41
N TYR A 263 -9.00 7.80 -3.66
CA TYR A 263 -8.97 7.24 -5.02
C TYR A 263 -10.32 7.23 -5.72
N THR A 264 -11.44 7.43 -5.01
CA THR A 264 -12.79 7.45 -5.61
C THR A 264 -12.99 8.55 -6.64
N LYS A 265 -12.13 9.57 -6.63
CA LYS A 265 -12.12 10.67 -7.60
C LYS A 265 -11.46 10.29 -8.93
N ASP A 266 -10.65 9.24 -8.96
CA ASP A 266 -9.87 8.80 -10.12
C ASP A 266 -10.78 8.40 -11.31
N THR A 267 -10.37 8.80 -12.51
CA THR A 267 -11.16 8.57 -13.73
C THR A 267 -11.31 7.09 -14.06
N LYS A 268 -10.26 6.27 -13.89
CA LYS A 268 -10.32 4.83 -14.18
C LYS A 268 -11.18 4.11 -13.15
N VAL A 269 -11.14 4.53 -11.89
CA VAL A 269 -12.06 4.06 -10.85
C VAL A 269 -13.51 4.39 -11.23
N LYS A 270 -13.80 5.63 -11.65
CA LYS A 270 -15.15 6.03 -12.10
C LYS A 270 -15.62 5.21 -13.31
N ASN A 271 -14.75 4.99 -14.28
CA ASN A 271 -15.05 4.20 -15.48
C ASN A 271 -15.37 2.75 -15.12
N PHE A 272 -14.58 2.13 -14.24
CA PHE A 272 -14.87 0.81 -13.71
C PHE A 272 -16.25 0.75 -13.04
N ILE A 273 -16.55 1.70 -12.13
CA ILE A 273 -17.85 1.73 -11.46
C ILE A 273 -19.00 1.89 -12.47
N GLN A 274 -18.82 2.69 -13.52
CA GLN A 274 -19.83 2.80 -14.56
C GLN A 274 -19.99 1.50 -15.37
N TRP A 275 -18.89 0.83 -15.69
CA TRP A 275 -18.88 -0.48 -16.35
C TRP A 275 -19.60 -1.54 -15.51
N THR A 276 -19.38 -1.59 -14.18
CA THR A 276 -20.06 -2.58 -13.33
C THR A 276 -21.59 -2.49 -13.38
N LYS A 277 -22.15 -1.30 -13.59
CA LYS A 277 -23.61 -1.10 -13.73
C LYS A 277 -24.19 -1.69 -15.01
N THR A 278 -23.36 -1.97 -16.02
CA THR A 278 -23.82 -2.60 -17.27
C THR A 278 -23.78 -4.13 -17.20
N GLN A 279 -23.23 -4.69 -16.13
CA GLN A 279 -23.07 -6.14 -15.97
C GLN A 279 -24.34 -6.78 -15.42
N ASN A 280 -24.68 -7.97 -15.93
CA ASN A 280 -25.71 -8.82 -15.35
C ASN A 280 -25.12 -9.62 -14.18
N GLU A 281 -25.57 -9.32 -12.97
CA GLU A 281 -25.07 -9.96 -11.75
C GLU A 281 -25.22 -11.49 -11.75
N ALA A 282 -26.36 -12.00 -12.24
CA ALA A 282 -26.61 -13.44 -12.28
C ALA A 282 -25.70 -14.17 -13.27
N GLU A 283 -25.35 -13.53 -14.39
CA GLU A 283 -24.39 -14.08 -15.35
C GLU A 283 -22.96 -14.05 -14.82
N GLN A 284 -22.59 -12.98 -14.11
CA GLN A 284 -21.26 -12.88 -13.51
C GLN A 284 -21.09 -13.89 -12.38
N MET A 285 -22.11 -14.08 -11.53
CA MET A 285 -22.05 -15.04 -10.43
C MET A 285 -21.80 -16.47 -10.91
N LYS A 286 -22.36 -16.87 -12.06
CA LYS A 286 -22.10 -18.18 -12.69
C LYS A 286 -20.64 -18.39 -13.12
N LYS A 287 -19.90 -17.31 -13.35
CA LYS A 287 -18.48 -17.34 -13.76
C LYS A 287 -17.52 -17.29 -12.58
N THR A 288 -18.03 -17.12 -11.35
CA THR A 288 -17.19 -16.98 -10.17
C THR A 288 -16.77 -18.33 -9.57
N VAL A 289 -15.55 -18.36 -9.03
CA VAL A 289 -14.99 -19.55 -8.38
C VAL A 289 -14.32 -19.17 -7.06
N ILE A 290 -14.53 -19.96 -6.02
CA ILE A 290 -13.89 -19.78 -4.72
C ILE A 290 -13.19 -21.07 -4.27
N GLY A 291 -12.03 -20.92 -3.65
CA GLY A 291 -11.20 -22.01 -3.20
C GLY A 291 -10.32 -22.59 -4.31
N GLY A 292 -9.89 -23.83 -4.10
CA GLY A 292 -8.95 -24.50 -4.99
C GLY A 292 -7.50 -24.04 -4.82
N TYR A 293 -6.59 -24.84 -5.37
CA TYR A 293 -5.18 -24.47 -5.54
C TYR A 293 -5.05 -23.70 -6.85
N TYR A 294 -4.33 -22.59 -6.85
CA TYR A 294 -4.07 -21.84 -8.07
C TYR A 294 -2.67 -22.20 -8.58
N PRO A 295 -2.54 -23.10 -9.57
CA PRO A 295 -1.24 -23.39 -10.12
C PRO A 295 -0.80 -22.21 -10.99
N PHE A 296 0.09 -21.38 -10.46
CA PHE A 296 0.78 -20.35 -11.22
C PHE A 296 2.28 -20.65 -11.27
N PRO A 297 2.87 -20.75 -12.47
CA PRO A 297 2.22 -20.66 -13.77
C PRO A 297 1.25 -21.81 -14.01
N ARG A 298 0.22 -21.60 -14.84
CA ARG A 298 -0.70 -22.70 -15.19
C ARG A 298 0.12 -23.80 -15.86
N PRO A 299 -0.04 -25.07 -15.47
CA PRO A 299 0.63 -26.16 -16.14
C PRO A 299 0.20 -26.16 -17.62
N PRO A 300 1.08 -26.57 -18.53
CA PRO A 300 0.74 -26.62 -19.95
C PRO A 300 -0.52 -27.46 -20.16
N ASN A 301 -1.34 -27.10 -21.15
CA ASN A 301 -2.63 -27.76 -21.41
C ASN A 301 -2.51 -29.27 -21.67
N ASN A 302 -1.31 -29.76 -21.99
CA ASN A 302 -1.01 -31.18 -22.14
C ASN A 302 -0.97 -31.94 -20.81
N PHE A 303 -0.87 -31.27 -19.66
CA PHE A 303 -0.82 -31.93 -18.36
C PHE A 303 -2.14 -32.63 -18.01
N LEU A 304 -3.27 -32.13 -18.54
CA LEU A 304 -4.58 -32.78 -18.44
C LEU A 304 -4.72 -34.02 -19.35
N LYS A 305 -3.72 -34.32 -20.19
CA LYS A 305 -3.71 -35.50 -21.09
C LYS A 305 -2.92 -36.69 -20.51
N TYR A 306 -2.30 -36.52 -19.35
CA TYR A 306 -1.61 -37.56 -18.59
C TYR A 306 -2.40 -37.91 -17.33
#